data_AF-A0A4Y7XCG3-F1
#
_entry.id   AF-A0A4Y7XCG3-F1
#
_cell.length_a   1.000
_cell.length_b   1.000
_cell.length_c   1.000
_cell.angle_alpha   90.00
_cell.angle_beta   90.00
_cell.angle_gamma   90.00
#
_symmetry.space_group_name_H-M   'P 1'
#
loop_
_entity.id
_entity.type
_entity.pdbx_description
1 polymer ?
#
loop_
_entity_poly.entity_id
_entity_poly.type
_entity_poly.pdbx_seq_one_letter_code
_entity_poly.pdbx_strand_id
1 'polypeptide(L)'
;MNKLTNTLITTGVIALLVILCAIAWYKTGNKAETSSHSEGAEEKVAVVGDEKGPHGGRLYRDGDFAAEVKIFEEGVEPHLRVYGYFKDKPLKPEEINANIFIKRLDAEQTISFKPESDYLIGNEIVYEPHSFLMVINVDYQGKKHTWKWDTKEGRVTMLDSSIKSSGLELLKVERMMFENALELKGELKFPDNFESFITPKASGTLIKTYRSIGDQVNQGDLLATVQSPDLIRLNAERTLALDILQFARKKMEQERALFQKRVSPEIDYINAKREFENAQTRANELNSLISSYGGAGNGTIEVRAAMSGTILQVLGAVGSNVTPSSPLFKIANTSQLLAVVNVPADKLDAINPNNKVTVKPQTQTGTEEALGRLKYISDVIDPKTRTAQVFIEIPNQFKWRSGQLITAQIFENQSMKPMVVREDALQNFRDWDVVFIRVGNDFEARPLELGDKFNGFVEVKSGLKAGQIYAAGNSYLLKAELGKSGATHDH
;
A
#
# COMPACT_ATOMS: atom_id res chain seq x y z
N MET A 1 35.78 5.46 -55.87
CA MET A 1 34.95 4.26 -55.66
C MET A 1 35.87 3.05 -55.55
N ASN A 2 35.60 2.20 -54.56
CA ASN A 2 36.15 0.86 -54.31
C ASN A 2 37.65 0.75 -53.96
N LYS A 3 37.97 0.91 -52.66
CA LYS A 3 39.05 0.15 -51.99
C LYS A 3 39.03 0.15 -50.44
N LEU A 4 38.04 0.77 -49.79
CA LEU A 4 37.93 0.84 -48.32
C LEU A 4 36.86 -0.08 -47.69
N THR A 5 36.14 -0.88 -48.49
CA THR A 5 35.04 -1.73 -48.00
C THR A 5 35.41 -3.20 -47.77
N ASN A 6 36.59 -3.67 -48.19
CA ASN A 6 36.95 -5.09 -48.10
C ASN A 6 37.72 -5.50 -46.82
N THR A 7 38.29 -4.56 -46.07
CA THR A 7 39.06 -4.87 -44.84
C THR A 7 38.19 -4.98 -43.59
N LEU A 8 37.05 -4.29 -43.52
CA LEU A 8 36.08 -4.43 -42.41
C LEU A 8 35.24 -5.71 -42.52
N ILE A 9 34.98 -6.21 -43.73
CA ILE A 9 34.15 -7.41 -43.94
C ILE A 9 34.97 -8.69 -43.70
N THR A 10 36.24 -8.72 -44.09
CA THR A 10 37.12 -9.90 -43.91
C THR A 10 37.52 -10.12 -42.45
N THR A 11 37.63 -9.05 -41.67
CA THR A 11 37.96 -9.10 -40.24
C THR A 11 36.76 -9.52 -39.38
N GLY A 12 35.53 -9.14 -39.73
CA GLY A 12 34.31 -9.62 -39.07
C GLY A 12 34.00 -11.10 -39.33
N VAL A 13 34.28 -11.61 -40.54
CA VAL A 13 33.98 -13.00 -40.92
C VAL A 13 34.89 -14.03 -40.22
N ILE A 14 36.18 -13.70 -39.98
CA ILE A 14 37.10 -14.61 -39.26
C ILE A 14 36.77 -14.64 -37.77
N ALA A 15 36.41 -13.51 -37.16
CA ALA A 15 35.91 -13.49 -35.78
C ALA A 15 34.60 -14.29 -35.65
N LEU A 16 33.68 -14.16 -36.61
CA LEU A 16 32.44 -14.94 -36.66
C LEU A 16 32.70 -16.45 -36.85
N LEU A 17 33.74 -16.83 -37.59
CA LEU A 17 34.16 -18.23 -37.78
C LEU A 17 34.82 -18.82 -36.52
N VAL A 18 35.65 -18.06 -35.81
CA VAL A 18 36.21 -18.48 -34.51
C VAL A 18 35.12 -18.55 -33.43
N ILE A 19 34.13 -17.65 -33.50
CA ILE A 19 32.90 -17.67 -32.68
C ILE A 19 32.06 -18.91 -33.03
N LEU A 20 31.87 -19.24 -34.31
CA LEU A 20 31.15 -20.44 -34.76
C LEU A 20 31.87 -21.73 -34.36
N CYS A 21 33.20 -21.78 -34.43
CA CYS A 21 34.00 -22.92 -33.97
C CYS A 21 33.93 -23.10 -32.45
N ALA A 22 33.97 -22.00 -31.67
CA ALA A 22 33.82 -22.06 -30.21
C ALA A 22 32.41 -22.49 -29.78
N ILE A 23 31.37 -22.03 -30.50
CA ILE A 23 29.97 -22.44 -30.28
C ILE A 23 29.74 -23.90 -30.72
N ALA A 24 30.38 -24.34 -31.81
CA ALA A 24 30.32 -25.71 -32.28
C ALA A 24 30.94 -26.67 -31.26
N TRP A 25 32.11 -26.33 -30.69
CA TRP A 25 32.78 -27.12 -29.65
C TRP A 25 31.96 -27.23 -28.36
N TYR A 26 31.29 -26.15 -27.94
CA TYR A 26 30.38 -26.18 -26.79
C TYR A 26 29.14 -27.08 -27.04
N LYS A 27 28.68 -27.22 -28.29
CA LYS A 27 27.58 -28.13 -28.65
C LYS A 27 28.00 -29.59 -28.82
N THR A 28 29.23 -29.87 -29.24
CA THR A 28 29.71 -31.24 -29.49
C THR A 28 30.41 -31.90 -28.30
N GLY A 29 30.81 -31.15 -27.26
CA GLY A 29 31.43 -31.67 -26.04
C GLY A 29 30.55 -32.58 -25.16
N ASN A 30 29.39 -33.03 -25.64
CA ASN A 30 28.49 -33.92 -24.90
C ASN A 30 28.14 -35.24 -25.62
N LYS A 31 28.99 -35.71 -26.55
CA LYS A 31 28.89 -37.08 -27.09
C LYS A 31 30.26 -37.73 -27.25
N ALA A 32 30.37 -38.95 -26.72
CA ALA A 32 31.56 -39.79 -26.72
C ALA A 32 31.97 -40.32 -28.10
N GLU A 33 33.29 -40.37 -28.28
CA GLU A 33 34.19 -41.14 -29.17
C GLU A 33 33.66 -41.83 -30.44
N THR A 34 34.27 -41.52 -31.59
CA THR A 34 35.03 -42.48 -32.44
C THR A 34 35.85 -41.76 -33.51
N SER A 35 36.93 -42.40 -33.93
CA SER A 35 38.09 -41.90 -34.67
C SER A 35 37.91 -41.58 -36.17
N SER A 36 38.66 -40.61 -36.69
CA SER A 36 39.55 -40.72 -37.87
C SER A 36 40.17 -39.37 -38.26
N HIS A 37 41.42 -39.41 -38.75
CA HIS A 37 42.26 -38.28 -39.13
C HIS A 37 41.73 -37.46 -40.33
N SER A 38 41.80 -36.13 -40.22
CA SER A 38 42.09 -35.23 -41.35
C SER A 38 42.79 -33.96 -40.83
N GLU A 39 44.02 -33.73 -41.28
CA GLU A 39 44.78 -32.50 -41.02
C GLU A 39 44.09 -31.28 -41.65
N GLY A 40 43.74 -30.31 -40.81
CA GLY A 40 43.40 -28.94 -41.19
C GLY A 40 44.12 -28.00 -40.24
N ALA A 41 44.87 -27.04 -40.79
CA ALA A 41 45.73 -26.13 -40.03
C ALA A 41 44.96 -25.42 -38.90
N GLU A 42 45.27 -25.78 -37.66
CA GLU A 42 44.76 -25.12 -36.45
C GLU A 42 45.43 -23.74 -36.28
N GLU A 43 44.63 -22.68 -36.40
CA GLU A 43 45.01 -21.34 -35.96
C GLU A 43 45.12 -21.37 -34.42
N LYS A 44 46.35 -21.42 -33.90
CA LYS A 44 46.65 -21.55 -32.47
C LYS A 44 46.09 -20.37 -31.69
N VAL A 45 44.93 -20.54 -31.06
CA VAL A 45 44.47 -19.65 -29.97
C VAL A 45 45.37 -19.92 -28.77
N ALA A 46 46.28 -18.99 -28.47
CA ALA A 46 47.16 -19.10 -27.32
C ALA A 46 46.33 -19.06 -26.03
N VAL A 47 46.41 -20.13 -25.23
CA VAL A 47 45.91 -20.19 -23.86
C VAL A 47 47.09 -19.90 -22.94
N VAL A 48 47.20 -18.69 -22.38
CA VAL A 48 48.28 -18.34 -21.44
C VAL A 48 47.85 -17.29 -20.40
N GLY A 49 48.17 -17.58 -19.12
CA GLY A 49 48.85 -16.68 -18.18
C GLY A 49 48.03 -15.83 -17.21
N ASP A 50 48.12 -16.11 -15.91
CA ASP A 50 47.72 -15.22 -14.79
C ASP A 50 48.71 -14.05 -14.56
N GLU A 51 49.40 -13.58 -15.60
CA GLU A 51 50.36 -12.48 -15.48
C GLU A 51 49.59 -11.16 -15.26
N LYS A 52 49.96 -10.42 -14.19
CA LYS A 52 49.43 -9.06 -13.96
C LYS A 52 50.29 -8.05 -14.70
N GLY A 53 49.65 -7.16 -15.44
CA GLY A 53 50.32 -6.06 -16.12
C GLY A 53 50.63 -4.89 -15.17
N PRO A 54 51.36 -3.87 -15.66
CA PRO A 54 51.73 -2.67 -14.90
C PRO A 54 50.57 -1.90 -14.27
N HIS A 55 49.36 -2.00 -14.82
CA HIS A 55 48.16 -1.31 -14.29
C HIS A 55 47.31 -2.22 -13.39
N GLY A 56 47.79 -3.42 -13.08
CA GLY A 56 47.10 -4.42 -12.25
C GLY A 56 45.97 -5.16 -12.97
N GLY A 57 45.85 -5.00 -14.28
CA GLY A 57 44.99 -5.80 -15.15
C GLY A 57 45.64 -7.13 -15.52
N ARG A 58 44.92 -7.98 -16.24
CA ARG A 58 45.43 -9.26 -16.75
C ARG A 58 46.15 -9.04 -18.07
N LEU A 59 47.38 -9.53 -18.17
CA LEU A 59 48.23 -9.33 -19.34
C LEU A 59 48.17 -10.54 -20.28
N TYR A 60 47.87 -10.26 -21.55
CA TYR A 60 47.75 -11.24 -22.62
C TYR A 60 48.86 -11.01 -23.65
N ARG A 61 49.65 -12.03 -23.97
CA ARG A 61 50.80 -11.93 -24.88
C ARG A 61 50.59 -12.75 -26.15
N ASP A 62 51.09 -12.25 -27.27
CA ASP A 62 51.23 -12.96 -28.54
C ASP A 62 52.50 -12.46 -29.28
N GLY A 63 53.60 -13.21 -29.08
CA GLY A 63 54.92 -12.82 -29.56
C GLY A 63 55.41 -11.53 -28.90
N ASP A 64 55.83 -10.57 -29.72
CA ASP A 64 56.30 -9.26 -29.26
C ASP A 64 55.17 -8.32 -28.80
N PHE A 65 53.90 -8.65 -29.11
CA PHE A 65 52.74 -7.84 -28.74
C PHE A 65 52.11 -8.34 -27.43
N ALA A 66 51.64 -7.41 -26.61
CA ALA A 66 50.82 -7.73 -25.45
C ALA A 66 49.67 -6.73 -25.27
N ALA A 67 48.57 -7.19 -24.68
CA ALA A 67 47.45 -6.36 -24.26
C ALA A 67 47.13 -6.64 -22.79
N GLU A 68 47.07 -5.61 -21.97
CA GLU A 68 46.57 -5.71 -20.59
C GLU A 68 45.11 -5.30 -20.56
N VAL A 69 44.25 -6.16 -20.01
CA VAL A 69 42.82 -5.86 -19.83
C VAL A 69 42.50 -5.78 -18.34
N LYS A 70 41.91 -4.66 -17.93
CA LYS A 70 41.51 -4.41 -16.54
C LYS A 70 40.03 -4.09 -16.48
N ILE A 71 39.31 -4.70 -15.53
CA ILE A 71 37.99 -4.24 -15.11
C ILE A 71 38.25 -3.16 -14.06
N PHE A 72 37.84 -1.92 -14.34
CA PHE A 72 38.08 -0.76 -13.47
C PHE A 72 36.76 -0.34 -12.81
N GLU A 73 36.76 -0.32 -11.47
CA GLU A 73 35.53 -0.18 -10.65
C GLU A 73 35.68 0.85 -9.53
N GLU A 74 36.85 1.48 -9.38
CA GLU A 74 37.12 2.43 -8.31
C GLU A 74 36.46 3.80 -8.59
N GLY A 75 35.38 4.10 -7.86
CA GLY A 75 34.71 5.41 -7.87
C GLY A 75 33.85 5.70 -9.10
N VAL A 76 33.61 4.70 -9.97
CA VAL A 76 32.86 4.80 -11.22
C VAL A 76 32.17 3.47 -11.54
N GLU A 77 31.24 3.48 -12.50
CA GLU A 77 30.62 2.22 -12.98
C GLU A 77 31.68 1.28 -13.60
N PRO A 78 31.63 -0.03 -13.28
CA PRO A 78 32.58 -1.04 -13.78
C PRO A 78 32.71 -1.04 -15.30
N HIS A 79 33.89 -0.78 -15.82
CA HIS A 79 34.16 -0.81 -17.27
C HIS A 79 35.52 -1.43 -17.59
N LEU A 80 35.70 -1.87 -18.84
CA LEU A 80 36.98 -2.40 -19.30
C LEU A 80 37.93 -1.29 -19.74
N ARG A 81 39.19 -1.45 -19.39
CA ARG A 81 40.33 -0.71 -19.94
C ARG A 81 41.31 -1.66 -20.61
N VAL A 82 41.81 -1.28 -21.77
CA VAL A 82 42.81 -2.04 -22.53
C VAL A 82 44.07 -1.19 -22.75
N TYR A 83 45.23 -1.74 -22.40
CA TYR A 83 46.54 -1.12 -22.60
C TYR A 83 47.35 -1.99 -23.57
N GLY A 84 47.95 -1.39 -24.60
CA GLY A 84 48.77 -2.10 -25.57
C GLY A 84 50.26 -1.99 -25.28
N TYR A 85 51.01 -3.05 -25.55
CA TYR A 85 52.47 -3.07 -25.43
C TYR A 85 53.11 -3.75 -26.64
N PHE A 86 54.28 -3.25 -27.06
CA PHE A 86 55.12 -3.92 -28.04
C PHE A 86 56.56 -3.99 -27.51
N LYS A 87 57.11 -5.20 -27.38
CA LYS A 87 58.41 -5.47 -26.73
C LYS A 87 58.50 -4.82 -25.34
N ASP A 88 57.44 -5.01 -24.56
CA ASP A 88 57.26 -4.48 -23.19
C ASP A 88 57.29 -2.95 -23.06
N LYS A 89 57.19 -2.21 -24.18
CA LYS A 89 57.02 -0.76 -24.18
C LYS A 89 55.56 -0.40 -24.40
N PRO A 90 55.00 0.57 -23.66
CA PRO A 90 53.61 0.98 -23.83
C PRO A 90 53.39 1.59 -25.21
N LEU A 91 52.29 1.22 -25.84
CA LEU A 91 51.80 1.78 -27.09
C LEU A 91 50.82 2.91 -26.79
N LYS A 92 50.69 3.87 -27.71
CA LYS A 92 49.62 4.86 -27.63
C LYS A 92 48.27 4.20 -27.93
N PRO A 93 47.18 4.59 -27.26
CA PRO A 93 45.88 3.96 -27.46
C PRO A 93 45.33 4.15 -28.89
N GLU A 94 45.75 5.19 -29.62
CA GLU A 94 45.37 5.39 -31.03
C GLU A 94 46.04 4.41 -32.00
N GLU A 95 47.10 3.72 -31.57
CA GLU A 95 47.84 2.75 -32.41
C GLU A 95 47.21 1.36 -32.39
N ILE A 96 46.25 1.11 -31.49
CA ILE A 96 45.59 -0.18 -31.30
C ILE A 96 44.08 -0.04 -31.47
N ASN A 97 43.43 -1.06 -32.03
CA ASN A 97 41.97 -1.16 -32.06
C ASN A 97 41.52 -2.40 -31.30
N ALA A 98 40.70 -2.24 -30.27
CA ALA A 98 40.19 -3.35 -29.48
C ALA A 98 38.68 -3.54 -29.66
N ASN A 99 38.26 -4.80 -29.62
CA ASN A 99 36.87 -5.21 -29.48
C ASN A 99 36.81 -6.42 -28.55
N ILE A 100 35.97 -6.35 -27.52
CA ILE A 100 35.81 -7.43 -26.55
C ILE A 100 34.38 -7.96 -26.64
N PHE A 101 34.25 -9.27 -26.80
CA PHE A 101 32.96 -9.96 -26.75
C PHE A 101 32.84 -10.70 -25.41
N ILE A 102 31.74 -10.48 -24.70
CA ILE A 102 31.43 -11.16 -23.44
C ILE A 102 30.19 -12.03 -23.66
N LYS A 103 30.32 -13.32 -23.36
CA LYS A 103 29.22 -14.28 -23.33
C LYS A 103 28.96 -14.72 -21.90
N ARG A 104 27.81 -14.36 -21.37
CA ARG A 104 27.24 -14.85 -20.11
C ARG A 104 26.30 -16.02 -20.38
N LEU A 105 25.80 -16.65 -19.33
CA LEU A 105 24.82 -17.72 -19.47
C LEU A 105 23.52 -17.24 -20.12
N ASP A 106 23.08 -16.03 -19.78
CA ASP A 106 21.78 -15.45 -20.18
C ASP A 106 21.88 -14.24 -21.11
N ALA A 107 23.08 -13.83 -21.52
CA ALA A 107 23.31 -12.64 -22.33
C ALA A 107 24.61 -12.69 -23.14
N GLU A 108 24.64 -11.95 -24.24
CA GLU A 108 25.83 -11.68 -25.04
C GLU A 108 26.00 -10.16 -25.18
N GLN A 109 27.24 -9.68 -25.11
CA GLN A 109 27.58 -8.26 -25.13
C GLN A 109 28.86 -8.03 -25.96
N THR A 110 28.88 -6.97 -26.75
CA THR A 110 30.07 -6.53 -27.49
C THR A 110 30.48 -5.16 -27.00
N ILE A 111 31.72 -5.04 -26.55
CA ILE A 111 32.31 -3.83 -26.01
C ILE A 111 33.25 -3.25 -27.06
N SER A 112 32.95 -2.02 -27.45
CA SER A 112 33.77 -1.21 -28.33
C SER A 112 34.59 -0.23 -27.51
N PHE A 113 35.75 0.14 -28.03
CA PHE A 113 36.72 0.93 -27.29
C PHE A 113 36.99 2.27 -27.96
N LYS A 114 37.32 3.28 -27.15
CA LYS A 114 37.82 4.57 -27.61
C LYS A 114 39.10 4.95 -26.86
N PRO A 115 40.05 5.66 -27.49
CA PRO A 115 41.22 6.18 -26.79
C PRO A 115 40.83 7.16 -25.67
N GLU A 116 41.41 6.98 -24.49
CA GLU A 116 41.32 7.88 -23.36
C GLU A 116 42.65 7.87 -22.58
N SER A 117 43.29 9.03 -22.46
CA SER A 117 44.61 9.16 -21.82
C SER A 117 45.64 8.22 -22.48
N ASP A 118 46.05 7.18 -21.78
CA ASP A 118 47.07 6.19 -22.12
C ASP A 118 46.47 4.78 -22.32
N TYR A 119 45.13 4.67 -22.35
CA TYR A 119 44.41 3.41 -22.52
C TYR A 119 43.23 3.52 -23.49
N LEU A 120 42.65 2.38 -23.81
CA LEU A 120 41.37 2.26 -24.50
C LEU A 120 40.26 2.03 -23.47
N ILE A 121 39.25 2.89 -23.41
CA ILE A 121 38.08 2.75 -22.53
C ILE A 121 36.91 2.07 -23.26
N GLY A 122 36.29 1.08 -22.61
CA GLY A 122 35.09 0.39 -23.09
C GLY A 122 33.83 1.23 -22.92
N ASN A 123 32.89 1.12 -23.86
CA ASN A 123 31.65 1.90 -23.87
C ASN A 123 30.48 1.28 -23.08
N GLU A 124 30.73 0.22 -22.33
CA GLU A 124 29.72 -0.64 -21.73
C GLU A 124 30.08 -0.99 -20.29
N ILE A 125 29.06 -1.15 -19.44
CA ILE A 125 29.23 -1.56 -18.04
C ILE A 125 29.39 -3.08 -17.98
N VAL A 126 30.33 -3.55 -17.15
CA VAL A 126 30.57 -4.97 -16.88
C VAL A 126 30.14 -5.28 -15.45
N TYR A 127 28.89 -5.71 -15.29
CA TYR A 127 28.34 -6.03 -13.97
C TYR A 127 28.90 -7.33 -13.38
N GLU A 128 28.96 -7.39 -12.05
CA GLU A 128 29.29 -8.59 -11.29
C GLU A 128 28.11 -9.59 -11.20
N PRO A 129 28.37 -10.89 -10.95
CA PRO A 129 29.69 -11.52 -10.87
C PRO A 129 30.39 -11.60 -12.24
N HIS A 130 31.72 -11.72 -12.25
CA HIS A 130 32.50 -11.94 -13.48
C HIS A 130 32.38 -13.40 -13.94
N SER A 131 31.14 -13.84 -14.19
CA SER A 131 30.80 -15.15 -14.77
C SER A 131 30.59 -14.98 -16.27
N PHE A 132 31.64 -15.17 -17.06
CA PHE A 132 31.56 -15.02 -18.51
C PHE A 132 32.70 -15.71 -19.24
N LEU A 133 32.47 -15.95 -20.52
CA LEU A 133 33.52 -16.14 -21.52
C LEU A 133 33.78 -14.79 -22.20
N MET A 134 34.96 -14.23 -21.99
CA MET A 134 35.42 -13.02 -22.66
C MET A 134 36.38 -13.39 -23.80
N VAL A 135 36.09 -12.91 -25.01
CA VAL A 135 36.94 -13.02 -26.19
C VAL A 135 37.50 -11.63 -26.48
N ILE A 136 38.80 -11.48 -26.31
CA ILE A 136 39.50 -10.21 -26.45
C ILE A 136 40.13 -10.19 -27.84
N ASN A 137 39.76 -9.22 -28.67
CA ASN A 137 40.34 -9.03 -29.99
C ASN A 137 41.04 -7.68 -30.03
N VAL A 138 42.32 -7.68 -30.37
CA VAL A 138 43.11 -6.45 -30.53
C VAL A 138 43.82 -6.50 -31.88
N ASP A 139 43.70 -5.42 -32.64
CA ASP A 139 44.42 -5.18 -33.88
C ASP A 139 45.54 -4.17 -33.64
N TYR A 140 46.76 -4.54 -33.99
CA TYR A 140 47.91 -3.66 -34.00
C TYR A 140 48.63 -3.79 -35.36
N GLN A 141 48.78 -2.66 -36.06
CA GLN A 141 49.41 -2.61 -37.39
C GLN A 141 48.81 -3.60 -38.41
N GLY A 142 47.52 -3.92 -38.32
CA GLY A 142 46.84 -4.86 -39.21
C GLY A 142 47.07 -6.34 -38.87
N LYS A 143 47.83 -6.64 -37.80
CA LYS A 143 47.90 -7.98 -37.21
C LYS A 143 46.88 -8.09 -36.09
N LYS A 144 46.07 -9.15 -36.14
CA LYS A 144 45.06 -9.46 -35.13
C LYS A 144 45.59 -10.41 -34.07
N HIS A 145 45.22 -10.11 -32.83
CA HIS A 145 45.55 -10.87 -31.65
C HIS A 145 44.24 -11.21 -30.93
N THR A 146 44.02 -12.50 -30.64
CA THR A 146 42.78 -12.97 -30.01
C THR A 146 43.08 -13.84 -28.79
N TRP A 147 42.49 -13.49 -27.66
CA TRP A 147 42.58 -14.26 -26.41
C TRP A 147 41.21 -14.59 -25.85
N LYS A 148 41.17 -15.60 -24.97
CA LYS A 148 39.97 -16.04 -24.28
C LYS A 148 40.19 -16.04 -22.77
N TRP A 149 39.22 -15.54 -22.03
CA TRP A 149 39.14 -15.65 -20.58
C TRP A 149 37.78 -16.24 -20.21
N ASP A 150 37.77 -17.49 -19.76
CA ASP A 150 36.60 -18.14 -19.17
C ASP A 150 36.69 -18.02 -17.64
N THR A 151 35.68 -17.41 -17.04
CA THR A 151 35.52 -17.28 -15.60
C THR A 151 34.11 -17.68 -15.20
N LYS A 152 34.01 -18.48 -14.13
CA LYS A 152 32.75 -19.06 -13.63
C LYS A 152 32.45 -18.58 -12.21
N GLU A 153 32.89 -17.38 -11.86
CA GLU A 153 32.61 -16.78 -10.56
C GLU A 153 31.10 -16.72 -10.30
N GLY A 154 30.69 -16.97 -9.05
CA GLY A 154 29.27 -16.95 -8.68
C GLY A 154 28.42 -18.03 -9.37
N ARG A 155 29.02 -19.05 -10.01
CA ARG A 155 28.31 -20.14 -10.68
C ARG A 155 28.37 -21.46 -9.92
N VAL A 156 27.23 -22.14 -9.84
CA VAL A 156 27.09 -23.51 -9.32
C VAL A 156 26.42 -24.38 -10.36
N THR A 157 27.00 -25.52 -10.69
CA THR A 157 26.34 -26.53 -11.53
C THR A 157 25.57 -27.50 -10.64
N MET A 158 24.27 -27.69 -10.89
CA MET A 158 23.42 -28.63 -10.16
C MET A 158 22.45 -29.32 -11.11
N LEU A 159 22.47 -30.66 -11.10
CA LEU A 159 21.60 -31.49 -11.94
C LEU A 159 20.16 -31.54 -11.42
N ASP A 160 19.19 -31.77 -12.31
CA ASP A 160 17.77 -31.87 -11.97
C ASP A 160 17.45 -32.90 -10.88
N SER A 161 18.19 -34.01 -10.82
CA SER A 161 18.04 -35.03 -9.79
C SER A 161 18.37 -34.47 -8.39
N SER A 162 19.42 -33.68 -8.28
CA SER A 162 19.82 -33.02 -7.04
C SER A 162 18.85 -31.91 -6.64
N ILE A 163 18.29 -31.17 -7.61
CA ILE A 163 17.27 -30.14 -7.34
C ILE A 163 16.06 -30.78 -6.65
N LYS A 164 15.53 -31.87 -7.20
CA LYS A 164 14.34 -32.56 -6.67
C LYS A 164 14.50 -33.10 -5.25
N SER A 165 15.68 -33.55 -4.87
CA SER A 165 15.94 -34.10 -3.54
C SER A 165 16.36 -33.05 -2.49
N SER A 166 16.59 -31.81 -2.91
CA SER A 166 17.17 -30.75 -2.07
C SER A 166 16.15 -29.77 -1.45
N GLY A 167 14.88 -29.84 -1.88
CA GLY A 167 13.86 -28.84 -1.51
C GLY A 167 14.06 -27.48 -2.18
N LEU A 168 14.89 -27.41 -3.21
CA LEU A 168 15.08 -26.23 -4.04
C LEU A 168 13.88 -26.08 -5.00
N GLU A 169 13.21 -24.93 -4.94
CA GLU A 169 12.11 -24.60 -5.85
C GLU A 169 12.62 -23.75 -7.01
N LEU A 170 12.02 -23.92 -8.18
CA LEU A 170 12.33 -23.13 -9.37
C LEU A 170 11.10 -22.32 -9.76
N LEU A 171 11.25 -21.01 -9.70
CA LEU A 171 10.18 -20.08 -9.99
C LEU A 171 10.57 -19.20 -11.16
N LYS A 172 9.55 -18.68 -11.83
CA LYS A 172 9.73 -17.78 -12.97
C LYS A 172 9.55 -16.34 -12.50
N VAL A 173 10.41 -15.45 -12.99
CA VAL A 173 10.26 -14.02 -12.80
C VAL A 173 9.05 -13.56 -13.59
N GLU A 174 8.00 -13.19 -12.88
CA GLU A 174 6.72 -12.79 -13.46
C GLU A 174 6.26 -11.44 -12.89
N ARG A 175 5.29 -10.84 -13.58
CA ARG A 175 4.66 -9.60 -13.13
C ARG A 175 3.67 -9.95 -12.03
N MET A 176 3.61 -9.13 -10.99
CA MET A 176 2.64 -9.31 -9.91
C MET A 176 1.95 -8.00 -9.58
N MET A 177 0.67 -8.08 -9.27
CA MET A 177 -0.09 -6.95 -8.76
C MET A 177 0.25 -6.76 -7.28
N PHE A 178 0.84 -5.61 -6.95
CA PHE A 178 1.10 -5.22 -5.58
C PHE A 178 -0.06 -4.35 -5.09
N GLU A 179 -0.69 -4.80 -4.01
CA GLU A 179 -1.67 -4.03 -3.26
C GLU A 179 -0.99 -3.48 -2.00
N ASN A 180 -0.21 -2.40 -2.15
CA ASN A 180 0.34 -1.73 -0.99
C ASN A 180 -0.82 -1.19 -0.13
N ALA A 181 -0.75 -1.43 1.17
CA ALA A 181 -1.73 -0.94 2.11
C ALA A 181 -1.05 -0.14 3.20
N LEU A 182 -1.56 1.06 3.45
CA LEU A 182 -1.16 1.85 4.61
C LEU A 182 -1.91 1.31 5.82
N GLU A 183 -1.17 0.72 6.75
CA GLU A 183 -1.71 0.21 8.00
C GLU A 183 -1.70 1.30 9.08
N LEU A 184 -2.88 1.62 9.60
CA LEU A 184 -3.11 2.74 10.48
C LEU A 184 -3.88 2.29 11.71
N LYS A 185 -3.52 2.85 12.87
CA LYS A 185 -4.24 2.62 14.13
C LYS A 185 -5.31 3.68 14.33
N GLY A 186 -6.41 3.27 14.94
CA GLY A 186 -7.51 4.16 15.24
C GLY A 186 -8.47 3.59 16.27
N GLU A 187 -9.61 4.25 16.38
CA GLU A 187 -10.69 3.87 17.30
C GLU A 187 -12.04 3.96 16.61
N LEU A 188 -12.97 3.10 17.03
CA LEU A 188 -14.36 3.16 16.58
C LEU A 188 -15.12 4.22 17.39
N LYS A 189 -15.95 5.01 16.72
CA LYS A 189 -16.89 5.97 17.32
C LYS A 189 -18.28 5.79 16.75
N PHE A 190 -19.28 6.26 17.48
CA PHE A 190 -20.56 6.56 16.86
C PHE A 190 -20.44 7.82 15.99
N PRO A 191 -21.10 7.89 14.83
CA PRO A 191 -21.28 9.15 14.13
C PRO A 191 -21.96 10.20 15.03
N ASP A 192 -21.67 11.49 14.83
CA ASP A 192 -22.15 12.56 15.73
C ASP A 192 -23.69 12.61 15.86
N ASN A 193 -24.42 12.26 14.79
CA ASN A 193 -25.89 12.23 14.78
C ASN A 193 -26.48 10.86 15.19
N PHE A 194 -25.66 9.94 15.69
CA PHE A 194 -26.09 8.61 16.10
C PHE A 194 -26.24 8.47 17.61
N GLU A 195 -25.94 9.51 18.39
CA GLU A 195 -26.22 9.56 19.83
C GLU A 195 -27.17 10.71 20.17
N SER A 196 -28.08 10.47 21.12
CA SER A 196 -28.99 11.48 21.64
C SER A 196 -29.16 11.35 23.14
N PHE A 197 -29.06 12.49 23.83
CA PHE A 197 -29.41 12.61 25.23
C PHE A 197 -30.86 13.07 25.34
N ILE A 198 -31.69 12.29 26.03
CA ILE A 198 -33.10 12.60 26.21
C ILE A 198 -33.30 13.33 27.53
N THR A 199 -33.76 14.58 27.45
CA THR A 199 -34.07 15.43 28.60
C THR A 199 -35.59 15.63 28.74
N PRO A 200 -36.09 15.93 29.94
CA PRO A 200 -37.49 16.33 30.10
C PRO A 200 -37.71 17.74 29.56
N LYS A 201 -38.93 18.03 29.10
CA LYS A 201 -39.26 19.36 28.56
C LYS A 201 -39.48 20.45 29.62
N ALA A 202 -39.70 20.05 30.88
CA ALA A 202 -39.82 20.97 32.01
C ALA A 202 -39.29 20.30 33.28
N SER A 203 -39.10 21.11 34.31
CA SER A 203 -38.67 20.63 35.62
C SER A 203 -39.78 19.88 36.34
N GLY A 204 -39.40 18.87 37.14
CA GLY A 204 -40.35 18.06 37.89
C GLY A 204 -39.71 16.88 38.61
N THR A 205 -40.54 15.97 39.11
CA THR A 205 -40.12 14.74 39.77
C THR A 205 -40.27 13.56 38.82
N LEU A 206 -39.22 12.77 38.62
CA LEU A 206 -39.29 11.56 37.81
C LEU A 206 -40.11 10.48 38.53
N ILE A 207 -41.30 10.15 38.01
CA ILE A 207 -42.24 9.23 38.68
C ILE A 207 -42.00 7.79 38.25
N LYS A 208 -41.68 7.57 36.98
CA LYS A 208 -41.56 6.22 36.41
C LYS A 208 -40.66 6.21 35.19
N THR A 209 -39.92 5.13 35.02
CA THR A 209 -39.22 4.75 33.78
C THR A 209 -39.87 3.48 33.22
N TYR A 210 -39.99 3.40 31.89
CA TYR A 210 -40.64 2.29 31.15
C TYR A 210 -39.66 1.44 30.35
N ARG A 211 -38.40 1.87 30.29
CA ARG A 211 -37.32 1.24 29.54
C ARG A 211 -36.05 1.20 30.38
N SER A 212 -35.22 0.22 30.10
CA SER A 212 -33.97 -0.08 30.79
C SER A 212 -32.78 0.00 29.85
N ILE A 213 -31.57 0.00 30.43
CA ILE A 213 -30.33 -0.13 29.66
C ILE A 213 -30.36 -1.39 28.79
N GLY A 214 -29.94 -1.27 27.53
CA GLY A 214 -29.95 -2.35 26.55
C GLY A 214 -31.26 -2.52 25.77
N ASP A 215 -32.36 -1.89 26.18
CA ASP A 215 -33.62 -1.96 25.45
C ASP A 215 -33.49 -1.25 24.09
N GLN A 216 -34.09 -1.85 23.06
CA GLN A 216 -34.32 -1.19 21.77
C GLN A 216 -35.59 -0.35 21.83
N VAL A 217 -35.51 0.85 21.27
CA VAL A 217 -36.61 1.81 21.22
C VAL A 217 -36.73 2.41 19.84
N ASN A 218 -37.96 2.70 19.45
CA ASN A 218 -38.26 3.49 18.26
C ASN A 218 -38.46 4.96 18.63
N GLN A 219 -38.23 5.85 17.67
CA GLN A 219 -38.56 7.27 17.82
C GLN A 219 -40.02 7.44 18.26
N GLY A 220 -40.24 8.23 19.31
CA GLY A 220 -41.55 8.48 19.90
C GLY A 220 -41.95 7.53 21.03
N ASP A 221 -41.23 6.44 21.26
CA ASP A 221 -41.50 5.51 22.36
C ASP A 221 -41.47 6.21 23.73
N LEU A 222 -42.40 5.86 24.61
CA LEU A 222 -42.45 6.39 25.98
C LEU A 222 -41.31 5.78 26.81
N LEU A 223 -40.45 6.63 27.35
CA LEU A 223 -39.29 6.23 28.15
C LEU A 223 -39.51 6.48 29.64
N ALA A 224 -40.12 7.62 29.98
CA ALA A 224 -40.37 8.01 31.36
C ALA A 224 -41.54 8.98 31.50
N THR A 225 -42.04 9.13 32.72
CA THR A 225 -43.04 10.13 33.11
C THR A 225 -42.50 11.00 34.23
N VAL A 226 -42.55 12.32 34.03
CA VAL A 226 -42.13 13.33 35.01
C VAL A 226 -43.35 14.12 35.47
N GLN A 227 -43.57 14.26 36.77
CA GLN A 227 -44.62 15.11 37.31
C GLN A 227 -44.11 16.54 37.46
N SER A 228 -44.76 17.51 36.81
CA SER A 228 -44.32 18.90 36.79
C SER A 228 -45.30 19.79 37.53
N PRO A 229 -44.88 20.48 38.61
CA PRO A 229 -45.70 21.46 39.31
C PRO A 229 -46.20 22.59 38.39
N ASP A 230 -45.38 23.01 37.43
CA ASP A 230 -45.76 24.06 36.47
C ASP A 230 -46.90 23.59 35.55
N LEU A 231 -46.88 22.33 35.08
CA LEU A 231 -48.01 21.80 34.32
C LEU A 231 -49.26 21.61 35.16
N ILE A 232 -49.14 21.26 36.44
CA ILE A 232 -50.29 21.21 37.34
C ILE A 232 -50.94 22.61 37.42
N ARG A 233 -50.14 23.66 37.62
CA ARG A 233 -50.61 25.05 37.64
C ARG A 233 -51.26 25.47 36.31
N LEU A 234 -50.60 25.21 35.18
CA LEU A 234 -51.11 25.56 33.86
C LEU A 234 -52.43 24.82 33.53
N ASN A 235 -52.57 23.56 33.92
CA ASN A 235 -53.83 22.82 33.74
C ASN A 235 -54.97 23.41 34.59
N ALA A 236 -54.69 23.86 35.82
CA ALA A 236 -55.67 24.58 36.63
C ALA A 236 -56.08 25.90 35.98
N GLU A 237 -55.12 26.70 35.49
CA GLU A 237 -55.39 27.94 34.76
C GLU A 237 -56.20 27.71 33.47
N ARG A 238 -55.88 26.64 32.71
CA ARG A 238 -56.65 26.26 31.52
C ARG A 238 -58.09 25.94 31.88
N THR A 239 -58.31 25.23 32.97
CA THR A 239 -59.65 24.86 33.42
C THR A 239 -60.50 26.10 33.71
N LEU A 240 -59.92 27.09 34.39
CA LEU A 240 -60.56 28.39 34.61
C LEU A 240 -60.81 29.14 33.31
N ALA A 241 -59.85 29.16 32.38
CA ALA A 241 -59.99 29.84 31.10
C ALA A 241 -61.10 29.21 30.21
N LEU A 242 -61.27 27.89 30.26
CA LEU A 242 -62.33 27.17 29.54
C LEU A 242 -63.72 27.48 30.12
N ASP A 243 -63.83 27.61 31.44
CA ASP A 243 -65.09 28.02 32.10
C ASP A 243 -65.47 29.46 31.70
N ILE A 244 -64.51 30.39 31.76
CA ILE A 244 -64.70 31.79 31.31
C ILE A 244 -65.10 31.85 29.83
N LEU A 245 -64.44 31.06 28.97
CA LEU A 245 -64.79 30.95 27.55
C LEU A 245 -66.21 30.45 27.35
N GLN A 246 -66.63 29.42 28.09
CA GLN A 246 -67.98 28.88 28.01
C GLN A 246 -69.02 29.92 28.46
N PHE A 247 -68.74 30.65 29.53
CA PHE A 247 -69.59 31.74 30.02
C PHE A 247 -69.71 32.86 28.98
N ALA A 248 -68.58 33.36 28.48
CA ALA A 248 -68.55 34.43 27.48
C ALA A 248 -69.24 34.02 26.17
N ARG A 249 -69.11 32.74 25.76
CA ARG A 249 -69.80 32.18 24.61
C ARG A 249 -71.32 32.26 24.78
N LYS A 250 -71.85 31.79 25.93
CA LYS A 250 -73.29 31.84 26.22
C LYS A 250 -73.81 33.29 26.25
N LYS A 251 -73.07 34.20 26.88
CA LYS A 251 -73.39 35.64 26.91
C LYS A 251 -73.45 36.23 25.50
N MET A 252 -72.44 35.96 24.67
CA MET A 252 -72.42 36.43 23.28
C MET A 252 -73.57 35.83 22.46
N GLU A 253 -73.87 34.54 22.61
CA GLU A 253 -74.99 33.89 21.90
C GLU A 253 -76.34 34.50 22.29
N GLN A 254 -76.52 34.81 23.57
CA GLN A 254 -77.70 35.50 24.10
C GLN A 254 -77.83 36.92 23.54
N GLU A 255 -76.77 37.73 23.61
CA GLU A 255 -76.79 39.11 23.08
C GLU A 255 -77.00 39.13 21.56
N ARG A 256 -76.42 38.17 20.83
CA ARG A 256 -76.66 38.04 19.39
C ARG A 256 -78.13 37.83 19.09
N ALA A 257 -78.81 36.98 19.86
CA ALA A 257 -80.23 36.69 19.69
C ALA A 257 -81.12 37.90 20.05
N LEU A 258 -80.78 38.66 21.09
CA LEU A 258 -81.49 39.88 21.49
C LEU A 258 -81.32 41.00 20.46
N PHE A 259 -80.10 41.20 19.96
CA PHE A 259 -79.80 42.17 18.90
C PHE A 259 -80.55 41.83 17.60
N GLN A 260 -80.58 40.56 17.18
CA GLN A 260 -81.35 40.10 16.01
C GLN A 260 -82.85 40.37 16.14
N LYS A 261 -83.38 40.34 17.36
CA LYS A 261 -84.76 40.70 17.69
C LYS A 261 -84.96 42.22 17.90
N ARG A 262 -83.92 43.03 17.76
CA ARG A 262 -83.89 44.49 18.01
C ARG A 262 -84.27 44.89 19.44
N VAL A 263 -83.96 44.03 20.41
CA VAL A 263 -84.24 44.27 21.84
C VAL A 263 -83.05 44.93 22.55
N SER A 264 -81.81 44.56 22.21
CA SER A 264 -80.60 45.16 22.77
C SER A 264 -79.83 46.03 21.75
N PRO A 265 -79.09 47.06 22.21
CA PRO A 265 -78.14 47.84 21.41
C PRO A 265 -77.04 46.99 20.73
N GLU A 266 -76.58 47.42 19.54
CA GLU A 266 -75.48 46.74 18.83
C GLU A 266 -74.16 46.70 19.64
N ILE A 267 -73.90 47.76 20.41
CA ILE A 267 -72.68 47.87 21.22
C ILE A 267 -72.57 46.76 22.27
N ASP A 268 -73.70 46.26 22.79
CA ASP A 268 -73.73 45.19 23.79
C ASP A 268 -73.30 43.86 23.16
N TYR A 269 -73.77 43.56 21.94
CA TYR A 269 -73.30 42.42 21.17
C TYR A 269 -71.82 42.54 20.80
N ILE A 270 -71.35 43.72 20.37
CA ILE A 270 -69.93 43.95 20.06
C ILE A 270 -69.05 43.72 21.30
N ASN A 271 -69.48 44.19 22.47
CA ASN A 271 -68.76 43.99 23.73
C ASN A 271 -68.76 42.52 24.14
N ALA A 272 -69.90 41.83 24.07
CA ALA A 272 -69.98 40.41 24.38
C ALA A 272 -69.15 39.55 23.41
N LYS A 273 -69.10 39.91 22.12
CA LYS A 273 -68.25 39.28 21.12
C LYS A 273 -66.77 39.46 21.44
N ARG A 274 -66.35 40.67 21.82
CA ARG A 274 -64.97 40.95 22.24
C ARG A 274 -64.57 40.14 23.47
N GLU A 275 -65.45 40.07 24.48
CA GLU A 275 -65.22 39.24 25.67
C GLU A 275 -65.04 37.76 25.31
N PHE A 276 -65.87 37.23 24.40
CA PHE A 276 -65.75 35.86 23.89
C PHE A 276 -64.42 35.65 23.14
N GLU A 277 -64.05 36.54 22.22
CA GLU A 277 -62.80 36.46 21.45
C GLU A 277 -61.56 36.51 22.37
N ASN A 278 -61.59 37.36 23.40
CA ASN A 278 -60.53 37.44 24.41
C ASN A 278 -60.42 36.14 25.22
N ALA A 279 -61.54 35.60 25.70
CA ALA A 279 -61.56 34.35 26.44
C ALA A 279 -61.08 33.17 25.57
N GLN A 280 -61.45 33.15 24.29
CA GLN A 280 -61.02 32.14 23.34
C GLN A 280 -59.52 32.20 23.10
N THR A 281 -58.97 33.41 22.98
CA THR A 281 -57.54 33.64 22.79
C THR A 281 -56.75 33.13 24.00
N ARG A 282 -57.20 33.44 25.23
CA ARG A 282 -56.56 32.96 26.45
C ARG A 282 -56.59 31.44 26.58
N ALA A 283 -57.71 30.80 26.25
CA ALA A 283 -57.82 29.34 26.24
C ALA A 283 -56.88 28.70 25.22
N ASN A 284 -56.76 29.28 24.02
CA ASN A 284 -55.85 28.81 22.98
C ASN A 284 -54.38 28.95 23.38
N GLU A 285 -54.00 30.09 23.96
CA GLU A 285 -52.64 30.33 24.47
C GLU A 285 -52.21 29.26 25.48
N LEU A 286 -53.06 29.00 26.48
CA LEU A 286 -52.79 27.97 27.50
C LEU A 286 -52.71 26.56 26.90
N ASN A 287 -53.56 26.25 25.91
CA ASN A 287 -53.47 24.98 25.18
C ASN A 287 -52.13 24.83 24.45
N SER A 288 -51.70 25.86 23.71
CA SER A 288 -50.41 25.85 23.01
C SER A 288 -49.22 25.69 23.97
N LEU A 289 -49.24 26.40 25.11
CA LEU A 289 -48.20 26.28 26.13
C LEU A 289 -48.15 24.86 26.70
N ILE A 290 -49.29 24.28 27.10
CA ILE A 290 -49.34 22.91 27.64
C ILE A 290 -48.89 21.86 26.61
N SER A 291 -49.31 22.01 25.35
CA SER A 291 -48.90 21.12 24.26
C SER A 291 -47.39 21.17 23.98
N SER A 292 -46.76 22.34 24.14
CA SER A 292 -45.31 22.47 23.95
C SER A 292 -44.50 21.56 24.89
N TYR A 293 -45.00 21.37 26.12
CA TYR A 293 -44.42 20.49 27.14
C TYR A 293 -44.72 19.00 26.96
N GLY A 294 -45.49 18.60 25.93
CA GLY A 294 -45.85 17.19 25.70
C GLY A 294 -47.16 16.75 26.35
N GLY A 295 -47.95 17.70 26.87
CA GLY A 295 -49.41 17.61 27.03
C GLY A 295 -49.97 16.32 27.62
N ALA A 296 -49.91 16.15 28.94
CA ALA A 296 -50.86 15.31 29.65
C ALA A 296 -51.67 16.15 30.65
N GLY A 297 -53.00 16.04 30.59
CA GLY A 297 -53.95 16.84 31.38
C GLY A 297 -53.92 16.58 32.89
N ASN A 298 -53.03 15.70 33.35
CA ASN A 298 -52.83 15.28 34.73
C ASN A 298 -51.57 15.90 35.38
N GLY A 299 -50.96 16.91 34.76
CA GLY A 299 -49.76 17.55 35.30
C GLY A 299 -48.48 16.73 35.14
N THR A 300 -48.48 15.74 34.25
CA THR A 300 -47.29 14.95 33.91
C THR A 300 -46.76 15.25 32.51
N ILE A 301 -45.47 15.00 32.33
CA ILE A 301 -44.71 15.13 31.09
C ILE A 301 -44.28 13.74 30.68
N GLU A 302 -44.64 13.36 29.47
CA GLU A 302 -44.13 12.15 28.84
C GLU A 302 -42.77 12.44 28.20
N VAL A 303 -41.75 11.73 28.66
CA VAL A 303 -40.41 11.77 28.09
C VAL A 303 -40.33 10.66 27.05
N ARG A 304 -40.18 11.04 25.78
CA ARG A 304 -40.21 10.13 24.63
C ARG A 304 -38.86 10.09 23.92
N ALA A 305 -38.57 8.97 23.26
CA ALA A 305 -37.34 8.80 22.48
C ALA A 305 -37.30 9.79 21.30
N ALA A 306 -36.22 10.56 21.19
CA ALA A 306 -36.01 11.50 20.09
C ALA A 306 -35.54 10.79 18.79
N MET A 307 -35.00 9.57 18.91
CA MET A 307 -34.51 8.76 17.81
C MET A 307 -34.70 7.26 18.11
N SER A 308 -34.73 6.43 17.07
CA SER A 308 -34.66 4.98 17.21
C SER A 308 -33.24 4.52 17.52
N GLY A 309 -33.09 3.51 18.38
CA GLY A 309 -31.79 2.97 18.75
C GLY A 309 -31.84 2.11 20.01
N THR A 310 -30.69 1.97 20.66
CA THR A 310 -30.53 1.22 21.91
C THR A 310 -30.26 2.20 23.06
N ILE A 311 -30.87 1.96 24.22
CA ILE A 311 -30.58 2.74 25.43
C ILE A 311 -29.21 2.33 25.96
N LEU A 312 -28.22 3.21 25.83
CA LEU A 312 -26.87 3.01 26.33
C LEU A 312 -26.76 3.29 27.83
N GLN A 313 -27.52 4.27 28.33
CA GLN A 313 -27.49 4.68 29.74
C GLN A 313 -28.88 5.14 30.20
N VAL A 314 -29.20 4.83 31.45
CA VAL A 314 -30.30 5.42 32.21
C VAL A 314 -29.66 6.26 33.31
N LEU A 315 -29.79 7.58 33.20
CA LEU A 315 -29.13 8.57 34.05
C LEU A 315 -30.08 9.11 35.13
N GLY A 316 -31.39 9.10 34.87
CA GLY A 316 -32.42 9.53 35.82
C GLY A 316 -32.82 8.44 36.80
N ALA A 317 -32.93 8.78 38.08
CA ALA A 317 -33.46 7.90 39.13
C ALA A 317 -34.91 8.26 39.47
N VAL A 318 -35.79 7.26 39.58
CA VAL A 318 -37.17 7.48 40.03
C VAL A 318 -37.16 8.15 41.43
N GLY A 319 -38.00 9.17 41.61
CA GLY A 319 -38.06 10.03 42.79
C GLY A 319 -37.14 11.25 42.75
N SER A 320 -36.20 11.33 41.80
CA SER A 320 -35.31 12.49 41.67
C SER A 320 -36.01 13.70 41.06
N ASN A 321 -35.52 14.89 41.43
CA ASN A 321 -35.86 16.12 40.75
C ASN A 321 -35.03 16.25 39.47
N VAL A 322 -35.69 16.54 38.35
CA VAL A 322 -35.08 16.61 37.02
C VAL A 322 -35.43 17.94 36.37
N THR A 323 -34.53 18.43 35.52
CA THR A 323 -34.66 19.71 34.80
C THR A 323 -34.42 19.50 33.30
N PRO A 324 -34.74 20.47 32.42
CA PRO A 324 -34.44 20.36 30.99
C PRO A 324 -32.94 20.22 30.64
N SER A 325 -32.04 20.57 31.57
CA SER A 325 -30.60 20.33 31.46
C SER A 325 -30.13 18.97 31.99
N SER A 326 -31.03 18.18 32.60
CA SER A 326 -30.72 16.87 33.20
C SER A 326 -31.06 15.74 32.21
N PRO A 327 -30.07 15.14 31.53
CA PRO A 327 -30.34 13.99 30.67
C PRO A 327 -30.81 12.79 31.50
N LEU A 328 -31.87 12.12 31.03
CA LEU A 328 -32.46 10.95 31.67
C LEU A 328 -32.04 9.66 30.99
N PHE A 329 -31.85 9.71 29.67
CA PHE A 329 -31.42 8.56 28.87
C PHE A 329 -30.37 8.99 27.87
N LYS A 330 -29.43 8.08 27.57
CA LYS A 330 -28.57 8.15 26.39
C LYS A 330 -28.99 7.07 25.41
N ILE A 331 -29.44 7.45 24.22
CA ILE A 331 -29.83 6.53 23.14
C ILE A 331 -28.77 6.61 22.05
N ALA A 332 -28.38 5.46 21.50
CA ALA A 332 -27.54 5.43 20.32
C ALA A 332 -28.07 4.49 19.25
N ASN A 333 -27.98 4.90 17.99
CA ASN A 333 -28.08 3.99 16.86
C ASN A 333 -26.74 3.25 16.73
N THR A 334 -26.74 1.93 16.91
CA THR A 334 -25.52 1.12 16.88
C THR A 334 -25.31 0.39 15.55
N SER A 335 -26.13 0.67 14.53
CA SER A 335 -26.08 -0.02 13.23
C SER A 335 -24.88 0.37 12.35
N GLN A 336 -24.30 1.55 12.59
CA GLN A 336 -23.12 2.04 11.89
C GLN A 336 -22.11 2.60 12.89
N LEU A 337 -20.84 2.49 12.54
CA LEU A 337 -19.72 3.04 13.27
C LEU A 337 -18.84 3.87 12.33
N LEU A 338 -18.04 4.73 12.93
CA LEU A 338 -17.02 5.51 12.28
C LEU A 338 -15.66 5.07 12.82
N ALA A 339 -14.80 4.47 12.00
CA ALA A 339 -13.40 4.32 12.36
C ALA A 339 -12.69 5.65 12.15
N VAL A 340 -12.08 6.16 13.22
CA VAL A 340 -11.29 7.38 13.22
C VAL A 340 -9.83 6.96 13.32
N VAL A 341 -9.08 7.17 12.24
CA VAL A 341 -7.67 6.78 12.15
C VAL A 341 -6.79 8.01 12.00
N ASN A 342 -5.60 7.98 12.58
CA ASN A 342 -4.64 9.07 12.49
C ASN A 342 -3.62 8.76 11.40
N VAL A 343 -3.52 9.64 10.41
CA VAL A 343 -2.64 9.48 9.24
C VAL A 343 -1.50 10.49 9.33
N PRO A 344 -0.23 10.06 9.24
CA PRO A 344 0.91 10.96 9.10
C PRO A 344 0.78 11.90 7.90
N ALA A 345 1.15 13.18 8.07
CA ALA A 345 0.99 14.20 7.04
C ALA A 345 1.68 13.85 5.70
N ASP A 346 2.84 13.18 5.75
CA ASP A 346 3.61 12.73 4.58
C ASP A 346 2.97 11.56 3.82
N LYS A 347 1.92 10.94 4.37
CA LYS A 347 1.18 9.82 3.78
C LYS A 347 -0.20 10.20 3.27
N LEU A 348 -0.64 11.45 3.49
CA LEU A 348 -1.99 11.89 3.10
C LEU A 348 -2.19 11.90 1.58
N ASP A 349 -1.17 12.26 0.80
CA ASP A 349 -1.26 12.32 -0.67
C ASP A 349 -1.48 10.95 -1.32
N ALA A 350 -1.17 9.86 -0.61
CA ALA A 350 -1.43 8.50 -1.06
C ALA A 350 -2.88 8.06 -0.84
N ILE A 351 -3.66 8.81 -0.06
CA ILE A 351 -5.04 8.50 0.30
C ILE A 351 -6.02 9.31 -0.56
N ASN A 352 -6.90 8.61 -1.23
CA ASN A 352 -7.99 9.08 -2.05
C ASN A 352 -9.33 8.59 -1.47
N PRO A 353 -10.43 9.38 -1.59
CA PRO A 353 -11.77 8.95 -1.19
C PRO A 353 -12.24 7.59 -1.75
N ASN A 354 -11.68 7.16 -2.89
CA ASN A 354 -12.03 5.91 -3.55
C ASN A 354 -11.16 4.70 -3.15
N ASN A 355 -10.16 4.88 -2.28
CA ASN A 355 -9.37 3.73 -1.83
C ASN A 355 -10.26 2.69 -1.15
N LYS A 356 -9.96 1.43 -1.42
CA LYS A 356 -10.52 0.32 -0.65
C LYS A 356 -9.97 0.41 0.77
N VAL A 357 -10.84 0.26 1.76
CA VAL A 357 -10.45 0.24 3.17
C VAL A 357 -11.00 -1.01 3.83
N THR A 358 -10.15 -1.68 4.59
CA THR A 358 -10.58 -2.72 5.51
C THR A 358 -10.23 -2.34 6.93
N VAL A 359 -11.06 -2.74 7.87
CA VAL A 359 -10.89 -2.44 9.29
C VAL A 359 -11.02 -3.70 10.10
N LYS A 360 -10.11 -3.89 11.05
CA LYS A 360 -10.04 -5.05 11.94
C LYS A 360 -9.89 -4.59 13.40
N PRO A 361 -10.54 -5.27 14.36
CA PRO A 361 -10.25 -5.09 15.78
C PRO A 361 -8.78 -5.33 16.09
N GLN A 362 -8.20 -4.52 16.98
CA GLN A 362 -6.85 -4.76 17.48
C GLN A 362 -6.86 -5.82 18.62
N THR A 363 -7.48 -6.97 18.40
CA THR A 363 -7.57 -8.07 19.38
C THR A 363 -6.84 -9.31 18.85
N GLN A 364 -6.23 -10.10 19.74
CA GLN A 364 -5.46 -11.30 19.34
C GLN A 364 -6.31 -12.44 18.75
N THR A 365 -7.64 -12.37 18.86
CA THR A 365 -8.56 -13.44 18.48
C THR A 365 -9.53 -13.07 17.36
N GLY A 366 -9.60 -11.79 16.98
CA GLY A 366 -10.53 -11.31 15.97
C GLY A 366 -10.01 -11.56 14.56
N THR A 367 -10.63 -12.48 13.83
CA THR A 367 -10.46 -12.63 12.37
C THR A 367 -11.46 -11.78 11.57
N GLU A 368 -12.36 -11.09 12.27
CA GLU A 368 -13.42 -10.28 11.67
C GLU A 368 -12.83 -9.04 10.97
N GLU A 369 -13.20 -8.88 9.70
CA GLU A 369 -12.80 -7.77 8.84
C GLU A 369 -14.04 -7.10 8.27
N ALA A 370 -14.15 -5.80 8.46
CA ALA A 370 -15.22 -5.01 7.87
C ALA A 370 -14.70 -4.17 6.71
N LEU A 371 -15.47 -4.13 5.62
CA LEU A 371 -15.24 -3.18 4.54
C LEU A 371 -15.68 -1.79 5.01
N GLY A 372 -14.77 -0.83 4.87
CA GLY A 372 -15.01 0.56 5.19
C GLY A 372 -15.09 1.43 3.94
N ARG A 373 -15.83 2.53 4.03
CA ARG A 373 -15.86 3.58 3.00
C ARG A 373 -15.25 4.85 3.57
N LEU A 374 -14.26 5.43 2.88
CA LEU A 374 -13.73 6.73 3.27
C LEU A 374 -14.85 7.78 3.22
N LYS A 375 -15.11 8.42 4.36
CA LYS A 375 -16.14 9.46 4.50
C LYS A 375 -15.53 10.85 4.35
N TYR A 376 -14.44 11.10 5.08
CA TYR A 376 -13.81 12.40 5.15
C TYR A 376 -12.34 12.27 5.55
N ILE A 377 -11.49 13.06 4.93
CA ILE A 377 -10.08 13.26 5.29
C ILE A 377 -10.01 14.67 5.86
N SER A 378 -9.55 14.81 7.10
CA SER A 378 -9.50 16.12 7.75
C SER A 378 -8.50 17.04 7.07
N ASP A 379 -8.94 18.28 6.79
CA ASP A 379 -8.07 19.36 6.28
C ASP A 379 -7.17 19.96 7.38
N VAL A 380 -7.27 19.45 8.62
CA VAL A 380 -6.54 19.93 9.79
C VAL A 380 -5.53 18.87 10.23
N ILE A 381 -4.27 19.27 10.33
CA ILE A 381 -3.19 18.47 10.90
C ILE A 381 -3.01 18.88 12.36
N ASP A 382 -3.02 17.91 13.27
CA ASP A 382 -2.66 18.14 14.67
C ASP A 382 -1.15 18.50 14.74
N PRO A 383 -0.79 19.71 15.24
CA PRO A 383 0.60 20.16 15.24
C PRO A 383 1.50 19.37 16.21
N LYS A 384 0.92 18.68 17.21
CA LYS A 384 1.68 17.88 18.19
C LYS A 384 2.04 16.51 17.63
N THR A 385 1.10 15.83 17.00
CA THR A 385 1.31 14.48 16.46
C THR A 385 1.73 14.48 14.99
N ARG A 386 1.57 15.61 14.28
CA ARG A 386 1.78 15.75 12.83
C ARG A 386 0.93 14.77 12.01
N THR A 387 -0.29 14.50 12.49
CA THR A 387 -1.26 13.60 11.84
C THR A 387 -2.56 14.33 11.54
N ALA A 388 -3.25 13.93 10.48
CA ALA A 388 -4.65 14.30 10.24
C ALA A 388 -5.58 13.11 10.52
N GLN A 389 -6.82 13.39 10.90
CA GLN A 389 -7.83 12.35 11.12
C GLN A 389 -8.50 11.97 9.81
N VAL A 390 -8.64 10.67 9.56
CA VAL A 390 -9.44 10.12 8.48
C VAL A 390 -10.61 9.34 9.07
N PHE A 391 -11.79 9.61 8.55
CA PHE A 391 -13.06 9.05 9.02
C PHE A 391 -13.55 8.03 8.00
N ILE A 392 -13.75 6.79 8.45
CA ILE A 392 -14.16 5.66 7.63
C ILE A 392 -15.50 5.14 8.15
N GLU A 393 -16.53 5.16 7.32
CA GLU A 393 -17.84 4.58 7.66
C GLU A 393 -17.82 3.07 7.55
N ILE A 394 -18.34 2.40 8.59
CA ILE A 394 -18.36 0.94 8.69
C ILE A 394 -19.76 0.47 9.12
N PRO A 395 -20.40 -0.44 8.37
CA PRO A 395 -21.58 -1.16 8.84
C PRO A 395 -21.25 -2.02 10.06
N ASN A 396 -22.02 -1.90 11.15
CA ASN A 396 -21.72 -2.62 12.39
C ASN A 396 -22.30 -4.05 12.41
N GLN A 397 -21.87 -4.88 11.46
CA GLN A 397 -22.35 -6.27 11.33
C GLN A 397 -21.81 -7.22 12.41
N PHE A 398 -20.71 -6.84 13.07
CA PHE A 398 -19.99 -7.67 14.04
C PHE A 398 -20.23 -7.27 15.51
N LYS A 399 -21.21 -6.38 15.77
CA LYS A 399 -21.50 -5.85 17.11
C LYS A 399 -20.28 -5.24 17.80
N TRP A 400 -19.42 -4.59 17.03
CA TRP A 400 -18.30 -3.81 17.55
C TRP A 400 -18.82 -2.62 18.37
N ARG A 401 -17.97 -2.14 19.28
CA ARG A 401 -18.34 -1.11 20.25
C ARG A 401 -17.57 0.17 19.99
N SER A 402 -18.22 1.31 20.22
CA SER A 402 -17.53 2.60 20.30
C SER A 402 -16.43 2.55 21.38
N GLY A 403 -15.29 3.17 21.12
CA GLY A 403 -14.08 3.14 21.94
C GLY A 403 -13.16 1.94 21.70
N GLN A 404 -13.56 0.98 20.88
CA GLN A 404 -12.72 -0.17 20.55
C GLN A 404 -11.57 0.25 19.61
N LEU A 405 -10.36 -0.18 19.94
CA LEU A 405 -9.18 0.04 19.10
C LEU A 405 -9.22 -0.84 17.86
N ILE A 406 -8.82 -0.26 16.74
CA ILE A 406 -8.82 -0.92 15.43
C ILE A 406 -7.51 -0.67 14.69
N THR A 407 -7.25 -1.55 13.74
CA THR A 407 -6.30 -1.36 12.66
C THR A 407 -7.08 -1.20 11.36
N ALA A 408 -6.85 -0.12 10.62
CA ALA A 408 -7.37 0.08 9.29
C ALA A 408 -6.25 -0.11 8.26
N GLN A 409 -6.57 -0.82 7.17
CA GLN A 409 -5.70 -0.97 6.01
C GLN A 409 -6.34 -0.18 4.86
N ILE A 410 -5.69 0.90 4.45
CA ILE A 410 -6.09 1.71 3.30
C ILE A 410 -5.24 1.27 2.12
N PHE A 411 -5.86 0.61 1.15
CA PHE A 411 -5.17 0.07 -0.02
C PHE A 411 -4.89 1.18 -1.02
N GLU A 412 -3.62 1.42 -1.31
CA GLU A 412 -3.17 2.28 -2.39
C GLU A 412 -3.62 1.73 -3.75
N ASN A 413 -3.51 2.54 -4.81
CA ASN A 413 -3.83 2.07 -6.16
C ASN A 413 -2.95 0.87 -6.51
N GLN A 414 -3.59 -0.20 -7.00
CA GLN A 414 -2.91 -1.41 -7.46
C GLN A 414 -1.82 -1.03 -8.46
N SER A 415 -0.58 -1.41 -8.16
CA SER A 415 0.54 -1.22 -9.07
C SER A 415 0.99 -2.59 -9.59
N MET A 416 0.94 -2.76 -10.91
CA MET A 416 1.54 -3.91 -11.57
C MET A 416 3.06 -3.75 -11.53
N LYS A 417 3.73 -4.51 -10.66
CA LYS A 417 5.19 -4.54 -10.61
C LYS A 417 5.71 -5.46 -11.71
N PRO A 418 6.67 -5.02 -12.53
CA PRO A 418 7.10 -5.78 -13.71
C PRO A 418 7.90 -7.03 -13.34
N MET A 419 8.62 -7.02 -12.21
CA MET A 419 9.50 -8.09 -11.80
C MET A 419 9.43 -8.24 -10.29
N VAL A 420 9.11 -9.45 -9.83
CA VAL A 420 9.08 -9.78 -8.41
C VAL A 420 9.72 -11.13 -8.16
N VAL A 421 10.33 -11.27 -7.00
CA VAL A 421 10.88 -12.54 -6.51
C VAL A 421 10.31 -12.82 -5.13
N ARG A 422 10.25 -14.10 -4.73
CA ARG A 422 9.93 -14.41 -3.34
C ARG A 422 11.04 -13.92 -2.42
N GLU A 423 10.65 -13.46 -1.24
CA GLU A 423 11.59 -12.96 -0.24
C GLU A 423 12.55 -14.05 0.24
N ASP A 424 12.12 -15.31 0.31
CA ASP A 424 12.96 -16.45 0.70
C ASP A 424 13.96 -16.91 -0.38
N ALA A 425 13.84 -16.37 -1.60
CA ALA A 425 14.83 -16.59 -2.65
C ALA A 425 16.03 -15.65 -2.55
N LEU A 426 15.91 -14.55 -1.81
CA LEU A 426 16.99 -13.59 -1.63
C LEU A 426 18.08 -14.18 -0.75
N GLN A 427 19.31 -14.14 -1.24
CA GLN A 427 20.51 -14.55 -0.52
C GLN A 427 21.48 -13.39 -0.48
N ASN A 428 22.17 -13.22 0.63
CA ASN A 428 23.30 -12.30 0.66
C ASN A 428 24.55 -13.02 0.09
N PHE A 429 25.18 -12.43 -0.92
CA PHE A 429 26.44 -12.92 -1.49
C PHE A 429 27.42 -11.76 -1.59
N ARG A 430 28.48 -11.80 -0.78
CA ARG A 430 29.35 -10.64 -0.49
C ARG A 430 28.50 -9.47 0.01
N ASP A 431 28.61 -8.29 -0.60
CA ASP A 431 27.88 -7.09 -0.21
C ASP A 431 26.55 -6.92 -0.95
N TRP A 432 26.13 -7.90 -1.77
CA TRP A 432 24.89 -7.82 -2.55
C TRP A 432 23.80 -8.75 -2.07
N ASP A 433 22.56 -8.29 -2.23
CA ASP A 433 21.39 -9.14 -2.27
C ASP A 433 21.27 -9.75 -3.67
N VAL A 434 21.30 -11.07 -3.74
CA VAL A 434 21.28 -11.84 -4.98
C VAL A 434 20.13 -12.82 -5.00
N VAL A 435 19.68 -13.18 -6.20
CA VAL A 435 18.99 -14.45 -6.45
C VAL A 435 19.85 -15.31 -7.36
N PHE A 436 19.66 -16.62 -7.31
CA PHE A 436 20.33 -17.53 -8.23
C PHE A 436 19.46 -17.78 -9.46
N ILE A 437 19.87 -17.26 -10.62
CA ILE A 437 19.19 -17.53 -11.89
C ILE A 437 19.63 -18.88 -12.44
N ARG A 438 18.69 -19.64 -13.00
CA ARG A 438 18.95 -20.94 -13.61
C ARG A 438 19.08 -20.80 -15.13
N VAL A 439 20.18 -21.32 -15.67
CA VAL A 439 20.40 -21.48 -17.11
C VAL A 439 20.90 -22.89 -17.39
N GLY A 440 20.06 -23.74 -17.99
CA GLY A 440 20.37 -25.15 -18.17
C GLY A 440 20.55 -25.87 -16.83
N ASN A 441 21.77 -26.36 -16.56
CA ASN A 441 22.14 -27.00 -15.29
C ASN A 441 22.95 -26.08 -14.37
N ASP A 442 23.20 -24.85 -14.79
CA ASP A 442 23.98 -23.89 -14.03
C ASP A 442 23.06 -22.89 -13.32
N PHE A 443 23.50 -22.47 -12.14
CA PHE A 443 22.94 -21.38 -11.35
C PHE A 443 23.96 -20.27 -11.24
N GLU A 444 23.55 -19.03 -11.45
CA GLU A 444 24.43 -17.85 -11.34
C GLU A 444 23.84 -16.86 -10.34
N ALA A 445 24.65 -16.40 -9.39
CA ALA A 445 24.26 -15.31 -8.49
C ALA A 445 24.05 -14.02 -9.29
N ARG A 446 22.86 -13.41 -9.16
CA ARG A 446 22.50 -12.18 -9.85
C ARG A 446 22.17 -11.09 -8.83
N PRO A 447 23.04 -10.07 -8.68
CA PRO A 447 22.76 -8.89 -7.85
C PRO A 447 21.49 -8.17 -8.28
N LEU A 448 20.71 -7.75 -7.30
CA LEU A 448 19.42 -7.09 -7.51
C LEU A 448 19.39 -5.72 -6.86
N GLU A 449 18.71 -4.78 -7.52
CA GLU A 449 18.22 -3.58 -6.87
C GLU A 449 16.77 -3.81 -6.45
N LEU A 450 16.51 -3.71 -5.15
CA LEU A 450 15.22 -4.09 -4.56
C LEU A 450 14.29 -2.89 -4.37
N GLY A 451 12.99 -3.16 -4.41
CA GLY A 451 11.90 -2.21 -4.19
C GLY A 451 11.00 -2.61 -3.03
N ASP A 452 9.69 -2.40 -3.23
CA ASP A 452 8.69 -2.66 -2.20
C ASP A 452 8.59 -4.16 -1.86
N LYS A 453 8.17 -4.47 -0.63
CA LYS A 453 7.86 -5.83 -0.19
C LYS A 453 6.36 -5.99 -0.01
N PHE A 454 5.79 -7.08 -0.51
CA PHE A 454 4.36 -7.36 -0.41
C PHE A 454 4.09 -8.87 -0.36
N ASN A 455 3.37 -9.33 0.67
CA ASN A 455 2.88 -10.70 0.82
C ASN A 455 3.93 -11.82 0.57
N GLY A 456 5.14 -11.65 1.10
CA GLY A 456 6.25 -12.61 0.91
C GLY A 456 6.98 -12.50 -0.43
N PHE A 457 6.69 -11.45 -1.21
CA PHE A 457 7.40 -11.11 -2.45
C PHE A 457 8.10 -9.75 -2.31
N VAL A 458 9.15 -9.56 -3.10
CA VAL A 458 9.95 -8.33 -3.18
C VAL A 458 10.01 -7.89 -4.63
N GLU A 459 9.73 -6.60 -4.86
CA GLU A 459 9.92 -5.96 -6.15
C GLU A 459 11.40 -5.92 -6.52
N VAL A 460 11.70 -6.21 -7.78
CA VAL A 460 13.03 -6.07 -8.37
C VAL A 460 12.98 -4.90 -9.35
N LYS A 461 13.77 -3.85 -9.06
CA LYS A 461 13.90 -2.67 -9.92
C LYS A 461 14.87 -2.92 -11.07
N SER A 462 15.98 -3.60 -10.79
CA SER A 462 17.00 -3.97 -11.77
C SER A 462 17.71 -5.28 -11.41
N GLY A 463 18.37 -5.91 -12.40
CA GLY A 463 19.13 -7.16 -12.24
C GLY A 463 18.50 -8.39 -12.91
N LEU A 464 17.19 -8.41 -13.14
CA LEU A 464 16.47 -9.53 -13.77
C LEU A 464 15.75 -9.13 -15.06
N LYS A 465 15.34 -10.15 -15.81
CA LYS A 465 14.46 -10.03 -16.98
C LYS A 465 13.24 -10.91 -16.79
N ALA A 466 12.10 -10.47 -17.33
CA ALA A 466 10.87 -11.24 -17.30
C ALA A 466 11.06 -12.63 -17.93
N GLY A 467 10.56 -13.65 -17.25
CA GLY A 467 10.62 -15.04 -17.68
C GLY A 467 11.88 -15.81 -17.34
N GLN A 468 12.88 -15.18 -16.72
CA GLN A 468 14.02 -15.90 -16.16
C GLN A 468 13.57 -16.84 -15.04
N ILE A 469 14.26 -17.97 -14.89
CA ILE A 469 14.01 -18.92 -13.81
C ILE A 469 14.98 -18.60 -12.67
N TYR A 470 14.50 -18.52 -11.44
CA TYR A 470 15.31 -18.32 -10.25
C TYR A 470 15.03 -19.39 -9.20
N ALA A 471 16.01 -19.62 -8.32
CA ALA A 471 15.90 -20.57 -7.22
C ALA A 471 15.24 -19.93 -5.99
N ALA A 472 14.25 -20.62 -5.41
CA ALA A 472 13.53 -20.24 -4.20
C ALA A 472 13.43 -21.42 -3.21
N GLY A 473 12.79 -21.20 -2.06
CA GLY A 473 12.70 -22.21 -1.00
C GLY A 473 14.09 -22.43 -0.39
N ASN A 474 14.73 -23.57 -0.66
CA ASN A 474 16.06 -23.89 -0.11
C ASN A 474 17.24 -23.29 -0.91
N SER A 475 17.14 -22.03 -1.33
CA SER A 475 18.13 -21.33 -2.17
C SER A 475 19.51 -21.16 -1.50
N TYR A 476 19.57 -21.25 -0.16
CA TYR A 476 20.81 -21.23 0.62
C TYR A 476 21.82 -22.32 0.23
N LEU A 477 21.36 -23.47 -0.27
CA LEU A 477 22.26 -24.55 -0.73
C LEU A 477 23.22 -24.09 -1.83
N LEU A 478 22.75 -23.22 -2.74
CA LEU A 478 23.56 -22.68 -3.82
C LEU A 478 24.63 -21.74 -3.28
N LYS A 479 24.29 -20.91 -2.29
CA LYS A 479 25.27 -20.09 -1.56
C LYS A 479 26.33 -20.94 -0.86
N ALA A 480 25.91 -22.01 -0.18
CA ALA A 480 26.83 -22.90 0.52
C ALA A 480 27.81 -23.59 -0.46
N GLU A 481 27.33 -23.99 -1.64
CA GLU A 481 28.18 -24.62 -2.65
C GLU A 481 29.15 -23.63 -3.32
N LEU A 482 28.74 -22.37 -3.52
CA LEU A 482 29.66 -21.29 -3.93
C LEU A 482 30.77 -21.07 -2.90
N GLY A 483 30.44 -21.09 -1.61
CA GLY A 483 31.41 -20.92 -0.53
C GLY A 483 32.50 -21.99 -0.51
N LYS A 484 32.16 -23.24 -0.88
CA LYS A 484 33.14 -24.34 -0.97
C LYS A 484 34.09 -24.17 -2.16
N SER A 485 33.55 -23.79 -3.32
CA SER A 485 34.34 -23.61 -4.56
C SER A 485 35.29 -22.40 -4.49
N GLY A 486 34.93 -21.37 -3.72
CA GLY A 486 35.81 -20.20 -3.47
C GLY A 486 37.01 -20.53 -2.58
N ALA A 487 36.83 -21.39 -1.57
CA ALA A 487 37.90 -21.76 -0.63
C ALA A 487 39.03 -22.59 -1.26
N THR A 488 38.84 -23.16 -2.45
CA THR A 488 39.85 -23.96 -3.16
C THR A 488 40.80 -23.16 -4.05
N HIS A 489 40.58 -21.85 -4.24
CA HIS A 489 41.41 -20.99 -5.09
C HIS A 489 42.32 -20.01 -4.34
N ASP A 490 42.25 -19.95 -3.00
CA ASP A 490 43.06 -19.07 -2.13
C ASP A 490 44.35 -19.73 -1.58
N HIS A 491 44.97 -20.65 -2.33
CA HIS A 491 46.23 -21.31 -1.95
C HIS A 491 47.37 -21.09 -2.93
#